data_AF-A0A6B3FEK8-F1
#
_entry.id   AF-A0A6B3FEK8-F1
#
_cell.length_a   1.000
_cell.length_b   1.000
_cell.length_c   1.000
_cell.angle_alpha   90.00
_cell.angle_beta   90.00
_cell.angle_gamma   90.00
#
_symmetry.space_group_name_H-M   'P 1'
#
loop_
_entity.id
_entity.type
_entity.pdbx_description
1 polymer ?
#
loop_
_entity_poly.entity_id
_entity_poly.type
_entity_poly.pdbx_seq_one_letter_code
_entity_poly.pdbx_strand_id
1 'polypeptide(L)' 'EQTEKLLELAVSDDGRTVRVRPGLVVEIAFDGVQRSTRYPAGLTLRFARVVRYRPDKTPEEADTVEAVREAAAGLA' A
#
# COMPACT_ATOMS: atom_id res chain seq x y z
N GLU A 1 11.22 7.56 14.19
CA GLU A 1 10.14 6.53 14.14
C GLU A 1 9.40 6.54 12.78
N GLN A 2 8.44 5.64 12.52
CA GLN A 2 7.63 5.65 11.27
C GLN A 2 6.88 6.98 11.08
N THR A 3 6.28 7.52 12.15
CA THR A 3 5.52 8.78 12.12
C THR A 3 6.38 9.93 11.62
N GLU A 4 7.59 10.07 12.15
CA GLU A 4 8.56 11.08 11.75
C GLU A 4 8.89 11.01 10.25
N LYS A 5 9.20 9.82 9.74
CA LYS A 5 9.45 9.62 8.30
C LYS A 5 8.26 9.98 7.41
N LEU A 6 7.04 9.68 7.86
CA LEU A 6 5.83 10.04 7.09
C LEU A 6 5.60 11.55 7.11
N LEU A 7 5.88 12.22 8.23
CA LEU A 7 5.78 13.68 8.33
C LEU A 7 6.81 14.39 7.44
N GLU A 8 8.02 13.86 7.29
CA GLU A 8 9.02 14.36 6.33
C GLU A 8 8.56 14.29 4.86
N LEU A 9 7.66 13.36 4.55
CA LEU A 9 7.10 13.17 3.21
C LEU A 9 5.76 13.89 3.01
N ALA A 10 5.22 14.57 4.02
CA ALA A 10 3.88 15.15 3.98
C ALA A 10 3.72 16.20 2.86
N VAL A 11 2.59 16.13 2.17
CA VAL A 11 2.14 17.15 1.18
C VAL A 11 0.89 17.89 1.64
N SER A 12 0.07 17.27 2.51
CA SER A 12 -1.08 17.90 3.14
C SER A 12 -1.49 17.12 4.39
N ASP A 13 -2.03 17.81 5.37
CA ASP A 13 -2.59 17.22 6.59
C ASP A 13 -3.98 17.84 6.86
N ASP A 14 -4.99 17.01 7.07
CA ASP A 14 -6.35 17.42 7.43
C ASP A 14 -6.70 17.16 8.91
N GLY A 15 -5.69 16.83 9.73
CA GLY A 15 -5.81 16.52 11.15
C GLY A 15 -6.20 15.06 11.43
N ARG A 16 -6.62 14.30 10.41
CA ARG A 16 -6.90 12.85 10.50
C ARG A 16 -6.09 12.02 9.51
N THR A 17 -5.77 12.58 8.36
CA THR A 17 -5.07 11.93 7.26
C THR A 17 -3.93 12.82 6.79
N VAL A 18 -2.71 12.29 6.87
CA VAL A 18 -1.54 12.89 6.24
C VAL A 18 -1.38 12.27 4.85
N ARG A 19 -1.45 13.09 3.81
CA ARG A 19 -1.06 12.68 2.45
C ARG A 19 0.43 12.90 2.32
N VAL A 20 1.12 11.94 1.71
CA VAL A 20 2.58 11.96 1.56
C VAL A 20 2.99 11.82 0.10
N ARG A 21 4.17 12.32 -0.26
CA ARG A 21 4.79 12.01 -1.55
C ARG A 21 5.07 10.50 -1.62
N PRO A 22 4.82 9.84 -2.77
CA PRO A 22 5.26 8.46 -2.97
C PRO A 22 6.78 8.37 -2.79
N GLY A 23 7.24 7.37 -2.05
CA GLY A 23 8.66 7.26 -1.68
C GLY A 23 8.96 6.15 -0.67
N LEU A 24 7.93 5.59 -0.04
CA LEU A 24 8.05 4.54 0.96
C LEU A 24 7.39 3.26 0.46
N VAL A 25 8.19 2.22 0.23
CA VAL A 25 7.70 0.89 -0.17
C VAL A 25 7.65 -0.02 1.06
N VAL A 26 6.54 -0.74 1.20
CA VAL A 26 6.32 -1.73 2.26
C VAL A 26 5.84 -3.04 1.67
N GLU A 27 6.25 -4.14 2.29
CA GLU A 27 5.74 -5.47 1.99
C GLU A 27 4.47 -5.72 2.80
N ILE A 28 3.39 -6.11 2.12
CA ILE A 28 2.09 -6.36 2.73
C ILE A 28 1.74 -7.83 2.60
N ALA A 29 1.46 -8.48 3.73
CA ALA A 29 0.78 -9.77 3.76
C ALA A 29 -0.73 -9.54 3.84
N PHE A 30 -1.51 -10.38 3.15
CA PHE A 30 -2.97 -10.33 3.13
C PHE A 30 -3.54 -11.74 2.91
N ASP A 31 -4.79 -11.94 3.32
CA ASP A 31 -5.45 -13.25 3.27
C ASP A 31 -6.42 -13.36 2.08
N GLY A 32 -6.69 -12.25 1.40
CA GLY A 32 -7.50 -12.24 0.19
C GLY A 32 -7.66 -10.85 -0.42
N VAL A 33 -8.22 -10.82 -1.63
CA VAL A 33 -8.53 -9.58 -2.36
C VAL A 33 -10.01 -9.58 -2.73
N GLN A 34 -10.63 -8.42 -2.63
CA GLN A 34 -12.04 -8.23 -3.01
C GLN A 34 -12.20 -7.05 -3.94
N ARG A 35 -13.21 -7.11 -4.81
CA ARG A 35 -13.62 -5.96 -5.64
C ARG A 35 -14.20 -4.86 -4.76
N SER A 36 -13.87 -3.61 -5.04
CA SER A 36 -14.34 -2.44 -4.30
C SER A 36 -14.47 -1.23 -5.21
N THR A 37 -15.62 -0.54 -5.16
CA THR A 37 -15.83 0.73 -5.87
C THR A 37 -15.27 1.94 -5.10
N ARG A 38 -14.88 1.75 -3.84
CA ARG A 38 -14.37 2.82 -2.97
C ARG A 38 -12.98 3.30 -3.37
N TYR A 39 -12.17 2.42 -3.95
CA TYR A 39 -10.79 2.71 -4.30
C TYR A 39 -10.60 2.72 -5.82
N PRO A 40 -9.82 3.65 -6.38
CA PRO A 40 -9.61 3.75 -7.82
C PRO A 40 -9.11 2.46 -8.49
N ALA A 41 -8.32 1.64 -7.78
CA ALA A 41 -7.81 0.36 -8.28
C ALA A 41 -8.90 -0.72 -8.45
N GLY A 42 -10.14 -0.47 -7.98
CA GLY A 42 -11.25 -1.39 -8.06
C GLY A 42 -11.16 -2.56 -7.06
N LEU A 43 -10.26 -2.50 -6.08
CA LEU A 43 -9.94 -3.61 -5.17
C LEU A 43 -9.64 -3.16 -3.74
N THR A 44 -9.77 -4.10 -2.79
CA THR A 44 -9.34 -3.96 -1.39
C THR A 44 -8.69 -5.26 -0.92
N LEU A 45 -7.65 -5.13 -0.10
CA LEU A 45 -6.99 -6.27 0.56
C LEU A 45 -7.71 -6.62 1.87
N ARG A 46 -7.81 -7.91 2.18
CA ARG A 46 -8.40 -8.43 3.43
C ARG A 46 -7.30 -8.84 4.40
N PHE A 47 -7.47 -8.46 5.66
CA PHE A 47 -6.50 -8.69 6.74
C PHE A 47 -5.07 -8.25 6.38
N ALA A 48 -4.97 -7.14 5.63
CA ALA A 48 -3.70 -6.59 5.19
C ALA A 48 -2.86 -6.11 6.38
N ARG A 49 -1.60 -6.52 6.42
CA ARG A 49 -0.64 -6.15 7.46
C ARG A 49 0.73 -5.86 6.88
N VAL A 50 1.38 -4.84 7.42
CA VAL A 50 2.77 -4.52 7.07
C VAL A 50 3.67 -5.60 7.66
N VAL A 51 4.45 -6.25 6.78
CA VAL A 51 5.46 -7.24 7.18
C VAL A 51 6.76 -6.52 7.47
N ARG A 52 7.23 -5.70 6.53
CA ARG A 52 8.48 -4.96 6.63
C ARG A 52 8.55 -3.79 5.65
N TYR A 53 9.44 -2.86 5.95
CA TYR A 53 9.86 -1.82 5.02
C TYR A 53 10.81 -2.37 3.96
N ARG A 54 10.72 -1.84 2.74
CA ARG A 54 11.55 -2.20 1.60
C ARG A 54 12.39 -1.01 1.14
N PRO A 55 13.38 -0.56 1.93
CA PRO A 55 14.26 0.53 1.51
C PRO A 55 15.15 0.15 0.31
N ASP A 56 15.19 -1.14 -0.01
CA ASP A 56 15.83 -1.72 -1.19
C ASP A 56 15.02 -1.54 -2.48
N LYS A 57 13.77 -1.05 -2.39
CA LYS A 57 12.89 -0.83 -3.54
C LYS A 57 12.51 0.65 -3.69
N THR A 58 12.47 1.09 -4.94
CA THR A 58 11.88 2.36 -5.37
C THR A 58 10.36 2.24 -5.52
N PRO A 59 9.60 3.35 -5.49
CA PRO A 59 8.15 3.35 -5.71
C PRO A 59 7.72 2.66 -7.01
N GLU A 60 8.55 2.76 -8.05
CA GLU A 60 8.31 2.16 -9.37
C GLU A 60 8.45 0.63 -9.36
N GLU A 61 9.13 0.06 -8.35
CA GLU A 61 9.30 -1.40 -8.16
C GLU A 61 8.25 -2.03 -7.23
N ALA A 62 7.27 -1.24 -6.80
CA ALA A 62 6.10 -1.75 -6.10
C ALA A 62 5.21 -2.57 -7.04
N ASP A 63 4.49 -3.55 -6.49
CA ASP A 63 3.61 -4.40 -7.29
C ASP A 63 2.50 -3.57 -7.96
N THR A 64 2.19 -3.88 -9.22
CA THR A 64 1.11 -3.24 -9.97
C THR A 64 -0.26 -3.76 -9.51
N VAL A 65 -1.32 -3.02 -9.84
CA VAL A 65 -2.71 -3.45 -9.57
C VAL A 65 -3.00 -4.79 -10.24
N GLU A 66 -2.45 -5.00 -11.44
CA GLU A 66 -2.56 -6.25 -12.20
C GLU A 66 -1.87 -7.40 -11.47
N ALA A 67 -0.63 -7.21 -11.00
CA ALA A 67 0.11 -8.22 -10.26
C ALA A 67 -0.63 -8.65 -8.98
N VAL A 68 -1.25 -7.70 -8.26
CA VAL A 68 -2.07 -8.01 -7.08
C VAL A 68 -3.31 -8.84 -7.44
N ARG A 69 -3.95 -8.57 -8.59
CA ARG A 69 -5.10 -9.37 -9.06
C ARG A 69 -4.69 -10.79 -9.42
N GLU A 70 -3.54 -10.96 -10.04
CA GLU A 70 -2.99 -12.28 -10.38
C GLU A 70 -2.61 -13.07 -9.12
N ALA A 71 -1.91 -12.44 -8.17
CA ALA A 71 -1.56 -13.05 -6.89
C ALA A 71 -2.81 -13.50 -6.12
N ALA A 72 -3.89 -12.72 -6.17
CA ALA A 72 -5.15 -13.07 -5.53
C ALA A 72 -5.86 -14.28 -6.14
N ALA A 73 -5.68 -14.54 -7.45
CA ALA A 73 -6.27 -15.70 -8.10
C ALA A 73 -5.71 -17.02 -7.55
N GLY A 74 -4.48 -17.01 -7.01
CA GLY A 74 -3.87 -18.16 -6.35
C GLY A 74 -4.25 -18.35 -4.88
N LEU A 75 -4.99 -17.42 -4.28
CA LEU A 75 -5.52 -17.52 -2.91
C LEU A 75 -6.93 -18.11 -2.85
N ALA A 76 -7.53 -18.41 -4.00
CA ALA A 76 -8.91 -18.90 -4.15
C ALA A 76 -9.00 -20.43 -4.02
#